data_AF-U7R3X6-F1
#
_entry.id   AF-U7R3X6-F1
#
_cell.length_a   1.000
_cell.length_b   1.000
_cell.length_c   1.000
_cell.angle_alpha   90.00
_cell.angle_beta   90.00
_cell.angle_gamma   90.00
#
_symmetry.space_group_name_H-M   'P 1'
#
loop_
_entity.id
_entity.type
_entity.pdbx_description
1 polymer ?
#
loop_
_entity_poly.entity_id
_entity_poly.type
_entity_poly.pdbx_seq_one_letter_code
_entity_poly.pdbx_strand_id
1 'polypeptide(L)' 'MIKVNRTPEVKRWLKSLKDKTAKAKIIIRIDRMKEGNFGDSEPVGNGISELRIHQGKGYRVYFTNRNNEIAKKWGF' A
#
# COMPACT_ATOMS: atom_id res chain seq x y z
N MET A 1 6.11 15.38 -5.83
CA MET A 1 5.22 14.46 -6.56
C MET A 1 5.88 13.10 -6.62
N ILE A 2 5.38 12.16 -5.81
CA ILE A 2 5.87 10.78 -5.72
C ILE A 2 5.06 9.99 -6.75
N LYS A 3 5.74 9.33 -7.70
CA LYS A 3 5.07 8.42 -8.63
C LYS A 3 4.59 7.23 -7.78
N VAL A 4 3.46 6.60 -8.09
CA VAL A 4 3.16 5.31 -7.46
C VAL A 4 2.83 4.34 -8.56
N ASN A 5 3.78 3.46 -8.87
CA ASN A 5 3.64 2.45 -9.89
C ASN A 5 2.80 1.30 -9.31
N ARG A 6 1.51 1.28 -9.66
CA ARG A 6 0.62 0.16 -9.37
C ARG A 6 0.92 -0.95 -10.38
N THR A 7 1.76 -1.91 -9.99
CA THR A 7 2.03 -3.09 -10.82
C THR A 7 0.72 -3.84 -11.15
N PRO A 8 0.67 -4.62 -12.24
CA PRO A 8 -0.49 -5.46 -12.54
C PRO A 8 -0.89 -6.37 -11.37
N GLU A 9 0.08 -6.81 -10.57
CA GLU A 9 -0.13 -7.61 -9.37
C GLU A 9 -0.90 -6.85 -8.29
N VAL A 10 -0.53 -5.59 -8.01
CA VAL A 10 -1.26 -4.73 -7.08
C VAL A 10 -2.69 -4.48 -7.58
N LYS A 11 -2.88 -4.26 -8.89
CA LYS A 11 -4.22 -4.10 -9.46
C LYS A 11 -5.08 -5.35 -9.29
N ARG A 12 -4.53 -6.54 -9.58
CA ARG A 12 -5.22 -7.84 -9.38
C ARG A 12 -5.55 -8.07 -7.90
N TRP A 13 -4.60 -7.79 -7.02
CA TRP A 13 -4.80 -7.90 -5.58
C TRP A 13 -5.92 -6.97 -5.08
N LEU A 14 -5.89 -5.68 -5.43
CA LEU A 14 -6.97 -4.73 -5.09
C LEU A 14 -8.33 -5.16 -5.64
N LYS A 15 -8.38 -5.82 -6.80
CA LYS A 15 -9.63 -6.40 -7.35
C LYS A 15 -10.12 -7.60 -6.54
N SER A 16 -9.21 -8.40 -5.97
CA SER A 16 -9.53 -9.59 -5.15
C SER A 16 -10.03 -9.27 -3.73
N LEU A 17 -9.85 -8.03 -3.25
CA LEU A 17 -10.32 -7.63 -1.91
C LEU A 17 -11.84 -7.62 -1.82
N LYS A 18 -12.40 -8.53 -1.00
CA LYS A 18 -13.83 -8.59 -0.69
C LYS A 18 -14.27 -7.44 0.22
N ASP A 19 -13.40 -6.98 1.11
CA ASP A 19 -13.65 -5.82 1.97
C ASP A 19 -13.53 -4.52 1.14
N LYS A 20 -14.70 -3.98 0.76
CA LYS A 20 -14.82 -2.75 -0.03
C LYS A 20 -14.29 -1.53 0.74
N THR A 21 -14.46 -1.49 2.06
CA THR A 21 -14.01 -0.39 2.91
C THR A 21 -12.49 -0.38 3.00
N ALA A 22 -11.87 -1.55 3.23
CA ALA A 22 -10.42 -1.68 3.22
C ALA A 22 -9.84 -1.29 1.86
N LYS A 23 -10.44 -1.77 0.76
CA LYS A 23 -10.03 -1.41 -0.60
C LYS A 23 -10.04 0.11 -0.82
N ALA A 24 -11.12 0.80 -0.43
CA ALA A 24 -11.21 2.26 -0.55
C ALA A 24 -10.13 2.97 0.29
N LYS A 25 -9.93 2.56 1.54
CA LYS A 25 -8.89 3.10 2.43
C LYS A 25 -7.48 2.90 1.86
N ILE A 26 -7.19 1.72 1.31
CA ILE A 26 -5.91 1.43 0.64
C ILE A 26 -5.70 2.38 -0.53
N ILE A 27 -6.70 2.54 -1.41
CA ILE A 27 -6.59 3.41 -2.59
C ILE A 27 -6.34 4.87 -2.19
N ILE A 28 -7.13 5.40 -1.26
CA ILE A 28 -6.99 6.78 -0.75
C ILE A 28 -5.60 6.98 -0.14
N ARG A 29 -5.11 6.02 0.64
CA ARG A 29 -3.80 6.12 1.26
C ARG A 29 -2.67 6.10 0.24
N ILE A 30 -2.76 5.23 -0.77
CA ILE A 30 -1.83 5.20 -1.89
C ILE A 30 -1.81 6.55 -2.63
N ASP A 31 -2.97 7.18 -2.83
CA ASP A 31 -3.03 8.47 -3.51
C ASP A 31 -2.44 9.60 -2.64
N ARG A 32 -2.67 9.59 -1.32
CA ARG A 32 -2.00 10.51 -0.38
C ARG A 32 -0.48 10.33 -0.34
N MET A 33 0.02 9.11 -0.47
CA MET A 33 1.48 8.87 -0.55
C MET A 33 2.11 9.56 -1.76
N LYS A 34 1.39 9.73 -2.88
CA LYS A 34 1.89 10.49 -4.04
C LYS A 34 2.17 11.95 -3.72
N GLU A 35 1.52 12.47 -2.69
CA GLU A 35 1.66 13.84 -2.20
C GLU A 35 2.67 13.95 -1.04
N GLY A 36 3.33 12.84 -0.65
CA GLY A 36 4.25 12.80 0.49
C GLY A 36 3.59 12.46 1.83
N ASN A 37 2.28 12.14 1.83
CA ASN A 37 1.54 11.82 3.04
C ASN A 37 1.48 10.30 3.25
N PHE A 38 2.48 9.74 3.94
CA PHE A 38 2.63 8.29 4.13
C PHE A 38 1.72 7.69 5.23
N GLY A 39 1.34 8.50 6.22
CA GLY A 39 0.51 8.06 7.35
C GLY A 39 1.23 7.04 8.23
N ASP A 40 0.49 6.07 8.77
CA ASP A 40 1.03 4.97 9.59
C ASP A 40 1.87 4.00 8.73
N SER A 41 3.14 4.33 8.55
CA SER A 41 4.11 3.53 7.82
C SER A 41 5.47 3.51 8.50
N GLU A 42 6.12 2.34 8.49
CA GLU A 42 7.43 2.15 9.10
C GLU A 42 8.39 1.42 8.13
N PRO A 43 9.69 1.76 8.14
CA PRO A 43 10.68 0.96 7.42
C PRO A 43 10.80 -0.43 8.05
N VAL A 44 10.78 -1.48 7.22
CA VAL A 44 10.93 -2.88 7.65
C VAL A 44 12.26 -3.50 7.18
N GLY A 45 13.16 -2.67 6.65
CA GLY A 45 14.49 -3.08 6.17
C GLY A 45 14.56 -3.24 4.65
N ASN A 46 15.79 -3.36 4.12
CA ASN A 46 16.07 -3.56 2.68
C ASN A 46 15.44 -2.52 1.74
N GLY A 47 15.24 -1.29 2.21
CA GLY A 47 14.60 -0.22 1.42
C GLY A 47 13.08 -0.43 1.20
N ILE A 48 12.47 -1.30 2.01
CA ILE A 48 11.04 -1.57 2.04
C ILE A 48 10.42 -0.89 3.26
N SER A 49 9.27 -0.26 3.04
CA SER A 49 8.42 0.28 4.09
C SER A 49 7.07 -0.44 4.08
N GLU A 50 6.53 -0.65 5.27
CA GLU A 50 5.22 -1.22 5.51
C GLU A 50 4.23 -0.11 5.82
N LEU A 51 3.14 -0.04 5.08
CA LEU A 51 1.98 0.78 5.36
C LEU A 51 0.91 -0.06 6.08
N ARG A 52 0.52 0.38 7.27
CA ARG A 52 -0.47 -0.30 8.12
C ARG A 52 -1.85 0.33 7.95
N ILE A 53 -2.84 -0.52 7.71
CA ILE A 53 -4.24 -0.12 7.56
C ILE A 53 -5.08 -0.92 8.54
N HIS A 54 -5.47 -0.25 9.62
CA HIS A 54 -6.33 -0.77 10.67
C HIS A 54 -7.79 -0.79 10.21
N GLN A 55 -8.11 -1.70 9.30
CA GLN A 55 -9.47 -1.97 8.82
C GLN A 55 -9.70 -3.47 8.77
N GLY A 56 -10.82 -3.93 9.33
CA GLY A 56 -11.14 -5.37 9.34
C GLY A 56 -10.04 -6.18 10.02
N LYS A 57 -9.50 -7.18 9.33
CA LYS A 57 -8.43 -8.06 9.83
C LYS A 57 -7.06 -7.39 9.95
N GLY A 58 -6.94 -6.12 9.54
CA GLY A 58 -5.66 -5.43 9.40
C GLY A 58 -5.02 -5.74 8.04
N TYR A 59 -4.75 -4.69 7.26
CA TYR A 59 -4.10 -4.81 5.95
C TYR A 59 -2.72 -4.17 5.99
N ARG A 60 -1.76 -4.82 5.33
CA ARG A 60 -0.39 -4.34 5.22
C ARG A 60 0.00 -4.20 3.75
N VAL A 61 0.56 -3.05 3.39
CA VAL A 61 1.01 -2.76 2.02
C VAL A 61 2.49 -2.44 2.06
N TYR A 62 3.28 -3.19 1.31
CA TYR A 62 4.73 -2.98 1.27
C TYR A 62 5.11 -2.18 0.03
N PHE A 63 5.95 -1.16 0.22
CA PHE A 63 6.36 -0.26 -0.84
C PHE A 63 7.84 0.12 -0.70
N THR A 64 8.45 0.56 -1.80
CA THR A 64 9.80 1.11 -1.80
C THR A 64 9.79 2.55 -2.31
N ASN A 65 10.57 3.42 -1.66
CA ASN A 65 10.69 4.83 -2.02
C ASN A 65 11.71 5.05 -3.17
N ARG A 66 12.60 4.09 -3.44
CA ARG A 66 13.64 4.22 -4.49
C ARG A 66 13.06 4.28 -5.91
N ASN A 67 12.02 3.49 -6.17
CA ASN A 67 11.35 3.41 -7.48
C ASN A 67 9.85 3.68 -7.39
N ASN A 68 9.36 4.10 -6.21
CA ASN A 68 7.96 4.48 -6.08
C ASN A 68 7.02 3.30 -6.41
N GLU A 69 7.49 2.08 -6.11
CA GLU A 69 6.85 0.82 -6.45
C GLU A 69 6.17 0.22 -5.21
N ILE A 70 4.93 -0.21 -5.37
CA ILE A 70 4.21 -1.01 -4.37
C ILE A 70 4.45 -2.48 -4.75
N ALA A 71 5.19 -3.19 -3.90
CA ALA A 71 5.80 -4.46 -4.29
C ALA A 71 4.93 -5.67 -4.00
N LYS A 72 4.15 -5.73 -2.90
CA LYS A 72 3.39 -6.96 -2.59
C LYS A 72 2.44 -6.86 -1.41
N LYS A 73 1.46 -7.77 -1.42
CA LYS A 73 0.67 -8.21 -0.26
C LYS A 73 1.52 -9.12 0.63
N TRP A 74 1.48 -8.92 1.94
CA TRP A 74 1.49 -10.00 2.92
C TRP A 74 0.33 -9.78 3.88
N GLY A 75 -0.51 -10.78 4.04
CA GLY A 75 -1.59 -10.80 5.02
C GLY A 75 -1.78 -12.24 5.44
N PHE A 76 -1.71 -12.48 6.75
CA PHE A 76 -2.09 -13.72 7.40
C PHE A 76 -3.55 -14.08 7.06
#